data_AF-A0A091PKZ6-F1
#
_entry.id   AF-A0A091PKZ6-F1
#
_cell.length_a   1.000
_cell.length_b   1.000
_cell.length_c   1.000
_cell.angle_alpha   90.00
_cell.angle_beta   90.00
_cell.angle_gamma   90.00
#
_symmetry.space_group_name_H-M   'P 1'
#
loop_
_entity.id
_entity.type
_entity.pdbx_description
1 polymer ?
#
loop_
_entity_poly.entity_id
_entity_poly.type
_entity_poly.pdbx_seq_one_letter_code
_entity_poly.pdbx_strand_id
1 'polypeptide(L)'
;GFKGKSKPNLLKQETSSLACGLRILFRMYMDESRTSAWEEVQQRLLNVCSEALRYFLTLTSESHREAWTNLLLLFLTKVLKISDERFKAHASFYYPLLCEIMQFDLIPELRAVLRRFFLRIGVVFQISHPPEQESGISKQ
;
A
#
# COMPACT_ATOMS: atom_id res chain seq x y z
N GLY A 1 33.99 11.78 16.79
CA GLY A 1 33.90 12.64 15.60
C GLY A 1 33.98 11.76 14.37
N PHE A 2 32.98 11.81 13.48
CA PHE A 2 32.97 11.02 12.24
C PHE A 2 33.85 11.68 11.17
N LYS A 3 34.86 10.94 10.69
CA LYS A 3 35.68 11.27 9.51
C LYS A 3 35.22 10.39 8.34
N GLY A 4 34.26 10.88 7.56
CA GLY A 4 33.83 10.24 6.31
C GLY A 4 33.25 11.30 5.38
N LYS A 5 33.78 11.40 4.15
CA LYS A 5 33.41 12.41 3.13
C LYS A 5 32.03 12.19 2.50
N SER A 6 31.20 11.34 3.07
CA SER A 6 29.86 11.01 2.58
C SER A 6 28.84 11.16 3.70
N LYS A 7 27.79 11.96 3.42
CA LYS A 7 26.61 12.13 4.28
C LYS A 7 26.09 10.71 4.63
N PRO A 8 25.87 10.37 5.91
CA PRO A 8 25.40 9.04 6.27
C PRO A 8 24.07 8.76 5.53
N ASN A 9 24.01 7.63 4.82
CA ASN A 9 22.79 7.19 4.15
C ASN A 9 21.82 6.67 5.21
N LEU A 10 20.87 7.52 5.62
CA LEU A 10 19.86 7.20 6.64
C LEU A 10 18.65 6.47 6.08
N LEU A 11 18.62 6.15 4.78
CA LEU A 11 17.51 5.50 4.10
C LEU A 11 17.03 4.23 4.82
N LYS A 12 17.97 3.39 5.28
CA LYS A 12 17.62 2.17 6.01
C LYS A 12 16.92 2.48 7.34
N GLN A 13 17.32 3.55 8.03
CA GLN A 13 16.69 3.99 9.28
C GLN A 13 15.32 4.62 9.02
N GLU A 14 15.19 5.46 7.99
CA GLU A 14 13.94 6.06 7.55
C GLU A 14 12.90 5.00 7.17
N THR A 15 13.27 4.10 6.25
CA THR A 15 12.37 3.02 5.80
C THR A 15 12.03 2.03 6.92
N SER A 16 12.97 1.71 7.82
CA SER A 16 12.71 0.80 8.94
C SER A 16 11.81 1.42 10.01
N SER A 17 12.04 2.69 10.37
CA SER A 17 11.20 3.40 11.34
C SER A 17 9.78 3.60 10.82
N LEU A 18 9.65 3.97 9.54
CA LEU A 18 8.35 4.09 8.88
C LEU A 18 7.64 2.74 8.76
N ALA A 19 8.34 1.67 8.39
CA ALA A 19 7.78 0.32 8.38
C ALA A 19 7.29 -0.11 9.77
N CYS A 20 8.04 0.23 10.83
CA CYS A 20 7.63 -0.02 12.22
C CYS A 20 6.34 0.75 12.55
N GLY A 21 6.30 2.05 12.26
CA GLY A 21 5.12 2.90 12.48
C GLY A 21 3.89 2.38 11.75
N LEU A 22 4.03 2.01 10.47
CA LEU A 22 2.95 1.42 9.69
C LEU A 22 2.45 0.11 10.29
N ARG A 23 3.34 -0.78 10.75
CA ARG A 23 2.92 -2.03 11.40
C ARG A 23 2.09 -1.78 12.65
N ILE A 24 2.46 -0.79 13.48
CA ILE A 24 1.71 -0.42 14.67
C ILE A 24 0.34 0.15 14.27
N LEU A 25 0.31 1.11 13.33
CA LEU A 25 -0.93 1.73 12.86
C LEU A 25 -1.88 0.70 12.25
N PHE A 26 -1.40 -0.19 11.37
CA PHE A 26 -2.24 -1.27 10.83
C PHE A 26 -2.72 -2.22 11.92
N ARG A 27 -1.91 -2.52 12.94
CA ARG A 27 -2.35 -3.37 14.06
C ARG A 27 -3.48 -2.70 14.83
N MET A 28 -3.36 -1.41 15.14
CA MET A 28 -4.43 -0.64 15.80
C MET A 28 -5.68 -0.55 14.92
N TYR A 29 -5.49 -0.36 13.63
CA TYR A 29 -6.59 -0.22 12.69
C TYR A 29 -7.39 -1.51 12.52
N MET A 30 -6.73 -2.67 12.53
CA MET A 30 -7.39 -3.97 12.41
C MET A 30 -7.89 -4.52 13.77
N ASP A 31 -7.67 -3.80 14.87
CA ASP A 31 -8.10 -4.21 16.22
C ASP A 31 -9.54 -3.78 16.48
N GLU A 32 -10.46 -4.75 16.51
CA GLU A 32 -11.90 -4.56 16.80
C GLU A 32 -12.17 -4.04 18.21
N SER A 33 -11.26 -4.23 19.16
CA SER A 33 -11.41 -3.65 20.50
C SER A 33 -11.17 -2.13 20.55
N ARG A 34 -10.67 -1.54 19.45
CA ARG A 34 -10.26 -0.12 19.37
C ARG A 34 -11.07 0.69 18.36
N THR A 35 -12.34 0.32 18.16
CA THR A 35 -13.23 0.97 17.16
C THR A 35 -13.33 2.47 17.33
N SER A 36 -13.31 2.98 18.56
CA SER A 36 -13.37 4.42 18.88
C SER A 36 -12.20 5.24 18.31
N ALA A 37 -11.05 4.61 18.06
CA ALA A 37 -9.87 5.28 17.51
C ALA A 37 -9.70 5.06 15.99
N TRP A 38 -10.58 4.29 15.35
CA TRP A 38 -10.38 3.86 13.96
C TRP A 38 -10.34 5.02 12.98
N GLU A 39 -11.20 6.02 13.14
CA GLU A 39 -11.23 7.18 12.24
C GLU A 39 -9.91 7.96 12.28
N GLU A 40 -9.40 8.22 13.49
CA GLU A 40 -8.12 8.90 13.67
C GLU A 40 -6.96 8.07 13.09
N VAL A 41 -6.94 6.76 13.35
CA VAL A 41 -5.92 5.86 12.82
C VAL A 41 -6.01 5.78 11.30
N GLN A 42 -7.21 5.75 10.72
CA GLN A 42 -7.43 5.76 9.28
C GLN A 42 -6.85 7.02 8.65
N GLN A 43 -7.14 8.21 9.20
CA GLN A 43 -6.61 9.47 8.68
C GLN A 43 -5.08 9.51 8.75
N ARG A 44 -4.49 9.07 9.87
CA ARG A 44 -3.03 8.96 9.99
C ARG A 44 -2.44 7.99 8.95
N LEU A 45 -3.07 6.83 8.74
CA LEU A 45 -2.65 5.87 7.72
C LEU A 45 -2.75 6.43 6.30
N LEU A 46 -3.87 7.09 5.97
CA LEU A 46 -4.08 7.73 4.66
C LEU A 46 -2.99 8.75 4.36
N ASN A 47 -2.66 9.61 5.32
CA ASN A 47 -1.63 10.63 5.17
C ASN A 47 -0.24 10.01 4.99
N VAL A 48 0.16 9.11 5.90
CA VAL A 48 1.50 8.51 5.90
C VAL A 48 1.74 7.64 4.66
N CYS A 49 0.76 6.83 4.25
CA CYS A 49 0.88 6.00 3.05
C CYS A 49 0.86 6.85 1.78
N SER A 50 0.05 7.92 1.72
CA SER A 50 0.04 8.83 0.56
C SER A 50 1.39 9.54 0.41
N GLU A 51 1.97 10.00 1.52
CA GLU A 51 3.29 10.62 1.50
C GLU A 51 4.37 9.63 1.06
N ALA A 52 4.28 8.38 1.52
CA ALA A 52 5.19 7.33 1.09
C ALA A 52 5.11 7.04 -0.42
N LEU A 53 3.89 7.00 -0.97
CA LEU A 53 3.65 6.84 -2.40
C LEU A 53 4.19 8.04 -3.20
N ARG A 54 3.91 9.27 -2.76
CA ARG A 54 4.40 10.50 -3.40
C ARG A 54 5.92 10.54 -3.39
N TYR A 55 6.54 10.24 -2.24
CA TYR A 55 7.99 10.22 -2.14
C TYR A 55 8.60 9.17 -3.07
N PHE A 56 8.02 7.96 -3.14
CA PHE A 56 8.47 6.93 -4.07
C PHE A 56 8.48 7.40 -5.54
N LEU A 57 7.47 8.17 -5.98
CA LEU A 57 7.42 8.74 -7.33
C LEU A 57 8.57 9.71 -7.63
N THR A 58 9.09 10.41 -6.62
CA THR A 58 10.19 11.37 -6.76
C THR A 58 11.57 10.73 -6.76
N LEU A 59 11.70 9.46 -6.33
CA LEU A 59 12.99 8.82 -6.17
C LEU A 59 13.65 8.61 -7.53
N THR A 60 14.90 9.04 -7.71
CA THR A 60 15.68 8.75 -8.94
C THR A 60 16.74 7.69 -8.70
N SER A 61 17.16 7.49 -7.44
CA SER A 61 18.15 6.49 -7.07
C SER A 61 17.55 5.09 -6.99
N GLU A 62 18.18 4.14 -7.69
CA GLU A 62 17.79 2.74 -7.71
C GLU A 62 17.80 2.09 -6.31
N SER A 63 18.84 2.33 -5.51
CA SER A 63 18.92 1.80 -4.15
C SER A 63 17.84 2.38 -3.22
N HIS A 64 17.46 3.64 -3.42
CA HIS A 64 16.33 4.24 -2.71
C HIS A 64 15.02 3.58 -3.15
N ARG A 65 14.80 3.42 -4.45
CA ARG A 65 13.61 2.76 -4.99
C ARG A 65 13.45 1.35 -4.45
N GLU A 66 14.53 0.58 -4.33
CA GLU A 66 14.48 -0.78 -3.77
C GLU A 66 14.02 -0.79 -2.31
N ALA A 67 14.61 0.06 -1.45
CA ALA A 67 14.22 0.13 -0.05
C ALA A 67 12.75 0.56 0.14
N TRP A 68 12.30 1.52 -0.66
CA TRP A 68 10.91 1.97 -0.63
C TRP A 68 9.94 0.97 -1.28
N THR A 69 10.38 0.17 -2.24
CA THR A 69 9.57 -0.91 -2.81
C THR A 69 9.16 -1.91 -1.74
N ASN A 70 10.09 -2.29 -0.84
CA ASN A 70 9.78 -3.16 0.30
C ASN A 70 8.75 -2.54 1.25
N LEU A 71 8.80 -1.21 1.45
CA LEU A 71 7.82 -0.47 2.24
C LEU A 71 6.44 -0.47 1.56
N LEU A 72 6.40 -0.23 0.24
CA LEU A 72 5.19 -0.27 -0.56
C LEU A 72 4.52 -1.64 -0.51
N LEU A 73 5.31 -2.72 -0.70
CA LEU A 73 4.84 -4.08 -0.57
C LEU A 73 4.21 -4.36 0.81
N LEU A 74 4.86 -3.90 1.89
CA LEU A 74 4.36 -4.06 3.25
C LEU A 74 2.97 -3.44 3.41
N PHE A 75 2.80 -2.17 3.05
CA PHE A 75 1.53 -1.48 3.32
C PHE A 75 0.44 -1.87 2.32
N LEU A 76 0.75 -2.01 1.02
CA LEU A 76 -0.24 -2.41 0.02
C LEU A 76 -0.82 -3.80 0.33
N THR A 77 0.02 -4.73 0.80
CA THR A 77 -0.42 -6.06 1.25
C THR A 77 -1.32 -5.98 2.48
N LYS A 78 -1.09 -5.02 3.38
CA LYS A 78 -1.94 -4.80 4.57
C LYS A 78 -3.27 -4.16 4.19
N VAL A 79 -3.26 -3.15 3.32
CA VAL A 79 -4.48 -2.52 2.79
C VAL A 79 -5.34 -3.54 2.05
N LEU A 80 -4.72 -4.45 1.29
CA LEU A 80 -5.42 -5.55 0.64
C LEU A 80 -6.14 -6.52 1.60
N LYS A 81 -5.89 -6.48 2.91
CA LYS A 81 -6.51 -7.37 3.91
C LYS A 81 -7.55 -6.69 4.79
N ILE A 82 -7.71 -5.37 4.73
CA ILE A 82 -8.73 -4.66 5.52
C ILE A 82 -10.13 -4.88 4.92
N SER A 83 -11.19 -4.54 5.65
CA SER A 83 -12.58 -4.65 5.18
C SER A 83 -12.85 -3.80 3.93
N ASP A 84 -13.88 -4.15 3.16
CA ASP A 84 -14.19 -3.47 1.90
C ASP A 84 -14.52 -1.99 2.07
N GLU A 85 -15.28 -1.63 3.12
CA GLU A 85 -15.60 -0.24 3.43
C GLU A 85 -14.33 0.62 3.61
N ARG A 86 -13.37 0.10 4.37
CA ARG A 86 -12.10 0.77 4.61
C ARG A 86 -11.21 0.76 3.38
N PHE A 87 -11.21 -0.36 2.66
CA PHE A 87 -10.48 -0.47 1.41
C PHE A 87 -10.94 0.60 0.41
N LYS A 88 -12.24 0.92 0.32
CA LYS A 88 -12.73 2.03 -0.52
C LYS A 88 -12.04 3.34 -0.16
N ALA A 89 -12.00 3.71 1.13
CA ALA A 89 -11.36 4.95 1.56
C ALA A 89 -9.87 5.00 1.14
N HIS A 90 -9.12 3.92 1.39
CA HIS A 90 -7.72 3.85 0.99
C HIS A 90 -7.54 3.85 -0.53
N ALA A 91 -8.33 3.08 -1.26
CA ALA A 91 -8.26 2.99 -2.70
C ALA A 91 -8.55 4.34 -3.36
N SER A 92 -9.59 5.05 -2.94
CA SER A 92 -9.94 6.37 -3.49
C SER A 92 -8.81 7.38 -3.30
N PHE A 93 -8.12 7.38 -2.15
CA PHE A 93 -6.99 8.29 -1.90
C PHE A 93 -5.73 7.91 -2.68
N TYR A 94 -5.44 6.62 -2.80
CA TYR A 94 -4.18 6.16 -3.40
C TYR A 94 -4.27 6.02 -4.92
N TYR A 95 -5.46 5.85 -5.49
CA TYR A 95 -5.65 5.48 -6.89
C TYR A 95 -4.84 6.31 -7.89
N PRO A 96 -4.85 7.66 -7.85
CA PRO A 96 -4.04 8.46 -8.77
C PRO A 96 -2.54 8.15 -8.65
N LEU A 97 -2.02 8.02 -7.41
CA LEU A 97 -0.62 7.74 -7.16
C LEU A 97 -0.23 6.33 -7.63
N LEU A 98 -1.12 5.35 -7.47
CA LEU A 98 -0.89 3.99 -7.96
C LEU A 98 -0.86 3.93 -9.49
N CYS A 99 -1.67 4.75 -10.17
CA CYS A 99 -1.63 4.89 -11.62
C CYS A 99 -0.30 5.48 -12.10
N GLU A 100 0.24 6.50 -11.41
CA GLU A 100 1.57 7.04 -11.74
C GLU A 100 2.68 6.01 -11.54
N ILE A 101 2.62 5.20 -10.47
CA ILE A 101 3.60 4.14 -10.20
C ILE A 101 3.66 3.10 -11.34
N MET A 102 2.52 2.80 -11.98
CA MET A 102 2.45 1.84 -13.08
C MET A 102 3.28 2.25 -14.30
N GLN A 103 3.68 3.52 -14.42
CA GLN A 103 4.53 4.00 -15.52
C GLN A 103 6.01 3.62 -15.35
N PHE A 104 6.43 3.18 -14.16
CA PHE A 104 7.79 2.73 -13.91
C PHE A 104 8.02 1.28 -14.33
N ASP A 105 9.29 0.92 -14.53
CA ASP A 105 9.67 -0.49 -14.61
C ASP A 105 9.67 -1.09 -13.20
N LEU A 106 8.62 -1.86 -12.90
CA LEU A 106 8.38 -2.43 -11.58
C LEU A 106 8.93 -3.86 -11.50
N ILE A 107 9.47 -4.22 -10.33
CA ILE A 107 9.77 -5.61 -10.03
C ILE A 107 8.49 -6.46 -10.06
N PRO A 108 8.57 -7.77 -10.40
CA PRO A 108 7.41 -8.65 -10.51
C PRO A 108 6.49 -8.65 -9.28
N GLU A 109 7.07 -8.60 -8.08
CA GLU A 109 6.35 -8.65 -6.81
C GLU A 109 5.45 -7.43 -6.61
N LEU A 110 5.98 -6.22 -6.89
CA LEU A 110 5.21 -4.97 -6.76
C LEU A 110 4.11 -4.91 -7.82
N ARG A 111 4.42 -5.31 -9.06
CA ARG A 111 3.43 -5.42 -10.14
C ARG A 111 2.29 -6.37 -9.76
N ALA A 112 2.60 -7.52 -9.17
CA ALA A 112 1.60 -8.49 -8.74
C ALA A 112 0.68 -7.94 -7.64
N VAL A 113 1.23 -7.21 -6.66
CA VAL A 113 0.45 -6.57 -5.59
C VAL A 113 -0.45 -5.47 -6.14
N LEU A 114 0.06 -4.61 -7.03
CA LEU A 114 -0.74 -3.57 -7.70
C LEU A 114 -1.88 -4.17 -8.51
N ARG A 115 -1.62 -5.24 -9.28
CA ARG A 115 -2.67 -5.96 -10.01
C ARG A 115 -3.79 -6.44 -9.09
N ARG A 116 -3.44 -7.06 -7.95
CA ARG A 116 -4.44 -7.48 -6.95
C ARG A 116 -5.22 -6.30 -6.39
N PHE A 117 -4.54 -5.17 -6.15
CA PHE A 117 -5.17 -3.93 -5.68
C PHE A 117 -6.21 -3.41 -6.68
N PHE A 118 -5.84 -3.26 -7.95
CA PHE A 118 -6.77 -2.78 -8.99
C PHE A 118 -7.93 -3.74 -9.25
N LEU A 119 -7.70 -5.06 -9.24
CA LEU A 119 -8.80 -6.03 -9.34
C LEU A 119 -9.76 -5.91 -8.15
N ARG A 120 -9.23 -5.70 -6.94
CA ARG A 120 -10.06 -5.50 -5.76
C ARG A 120 -10.86 -4.20 -5.85
N ILE A 121 -10.29 -3.12 -6.42
CA ILE A 121 -11.06 -1.90 -6.74
C ILE A 121 -12.23 -2.25 -7.65
N GLY A 122 -11.98 -3.02 -8.72
CA GLY A 122 -13.01 -3.45 -9.67
C GLY A 122 -14.21 -4.10 -8.99
N VAL A 123 -13.97 -5.03 -8.08
CA VAL A 123 -15.01 -5.74 -7.32
C VAL A 123 -15.67 -4.84 -6.27
N VAL A 124 -14.88 -4.18 -5.43
CA VAL A 124 -15.38 -3.43 -4.26
C VAL A 124 -16.18 -2.18 -4.68
N PHE A 125 -15.79 -1.53 -5.78
CA PHE A 125 -16.51 -0.40 -6.36
C PHE A 125 -17.57 -0.83 -7.39
N GLN A 126 -17.79 -2.13 -7.60
CA GLN A 126 -18.78 -2.66 -8.54
C GLN A 126 -18.56 -2.16 -9.98
N ILE A 127 -17.29 -2.02 -10.38
CA ILE A 127 -16.89 -1.65 -11.76
C ILE A 127 -16.85 -2.90 -12.65
N SER A 128 -16.44 -4.04 -12.07
CA SER A 128 -16.37 -5.33 -12.76
C SER A 128 -16.88 -6.43 -11.84
N HIS A 129 -17.68 -7.34 -12.37
CA HIS A 129 -18.07 -8.54 -11.63
C HIS A 129 -16.87 -9.48 -11.50
N PRO A 130 -16.68 -10.15 -10.35
CA PRO A 130 -15.73 -11.25 -10.28
C PRO A 130 -16.12 -12.26 -11.37
N PRO A 131 -15.16 -12.87 -12.08
CA PRO A 131 -15.49 -13.90 -13.05
C PRO A 131 -16.35 -14.92 -12.32
N GLU A 132 -17.58 -15.09 -12.80
CA GLU A 132 -18.53 -16.04 -12.24
C GLU A 132 -17.75 -17.35 -12.10
N GLN A 133 -17.66 -17.90 -10.88
CA GLN A 133 -17.38 -19.32 -10.77
C GLN A 133 -18.45 -19.97 -11.64
N GLU A 134 -18.05 -20.64 -12.71
CA GLU A 134 -18.91 -21.50 -13.51
C GLU A 134 -19.52 -22.55 -12.58
N SER A 135 -20.56 -22.15 -11.84
CA SER A 135 -21.38 -23.03 -11.04
C SER A 135 -22.18 -23.79 -12.08
N GLY A 136 -21.79 -25.04 -12.31
CA GLY A 136 -22.46 -25.97 -13.19
C GLY A 136 -23.97 -25.92 -12.97
N ILE A 137 -24.66 -25.32 -13.94
CA ILE A 137 -26.10 -25.47 -14.13
C ILE A 137 -26.30 -25.60 -15.65
N SER A 138 -25.78 -26.68 -16.23
CA SER A 138 -26.48 -27.30 -17.35
C SER A 138 -27.71 -27.98 -16.77
N LYS A 139 -28.82 -27.24 -16.75
CA LYS A 139 -30.17 -27.78 -16.53
C LYS A 139 -30.58 -28.57 -17.77
N GLN A 140 -31.06 -29.79 -17.51
CA GLN A 140 -32.03 -30.61 -18.25
C GLN A 140 -31.80 -30.88 -19.74
#